data_AF-C7YIE9-F1
#
_entry.id   AF-C7YIE9-F1
#
_cell.length_a   1.000
_cell.length_b   1.000
_cell.length_c   1.000
_cell.angle_alpha   90.00
_cell.angle_beta   90.00
_cell.angle_gamma   90.00
#
_symmetry.space_group_name_H-M   'P 1'
#
loop_
_entity.id
_entity.type
_entity.pdbx_description
1 polymer ?
#
loop_
_entity_poly.entity_id
_entity_poly.type
_entity_poly.pdbx_seq_one_letter_code
_entity_poly.pdbx_strand_id
1 'polypeptide(L)'
;MVVMSSQNSVTESEGRYLEDGYWKHGRFYGSWKPGKYLFPIDSEELNRLDIFHKVFLVASGNKPFHTPIMRKTPRIMDLGTGTGIWAINVAEDCLSDAQIMAVDLNQIQPALHLTPGLGHMEHVEIDWTPRWDDDERPSNSSFTQWAELFLTGMDQFNRTARVAPEETRQMLEATGFVDIKHEIIPAFVCPWSPDRREREIARWFNLGLSHSLESLSLMPLVEKHGLGPDETCILRYHTYCNM
;
A
#
# COMPACT_ATOMS: atom_id res chain seq x y z
N MET A 1 19.17 -20.26 24.19
CA MET A 1 19.14 -21.56 23.48
C MET A 1 17.96 -22.34 24.02
N VAL A 2 16.84 -22.29 23.31
CA VAL A 2 15.69 -23.19 23.51
C VAL A 2 15.48 -23.82 22.15
N VAL A 3 15.71 -25.12 22.07
CA VAL A 3 15.47 -25.95 20.89
C VAL A 3 14.09 -26.56 21.09
N MET A 4 13.15 -26.29 20.18
CA MET A 4 11.88 -27.04 20.10
C MET A 4 11.94 -27.91 18.84
N SER A 5 11.77 -29.21 19.05
CA SER A 5 11.86 -30.27 18.05
C SER A 5 10.65 -30.27 17.10
N SER A 6 10.89 -30.60 15.84
CA SER A 6 9.87 -30.81 14.82
C SER A 6 9.03 -32.05 15.12
N GLN A 7 7.72 -31.84 15.26
CA GLN A 7 6.67 -32.81 14.93
C GLN A 7 5.35 -32.06 15.05
N ASN A 8 4.80 -31.58 13.93
CA ASN A 8 3.36 -31.47 13.75
C ASN A 8 3.04 -31.59 12.25
N SER A 9 2.13 -32.53 11.99
CA SER A 9 1.50 -32.82 10.72
C SER A 9 0.87 -31.56 10.12
N VAL A 10 1.08 -31.37 8.82
CA VAL A 10 0.40 -30.34 8.02
C VAL A 10 -1.09 -30.65 8.01
N THR A 11 -1.86 -29.92 8.81
CA THR A 11 -3.32 -29.84 8.72
C THR A 11 -3.73 -28.67 7.84
N GLU A 12 -4.77 -28.88 7.04
CA GLU A 12 -5.30 -27.95 6.04
C GLU A 12 -5.56 -26.52 6.56
N SER A 13 -5.11 -25.54 5.76
CA SER A 13 -5.42 -24.10 5.73
C SER A 13 -5.58 -23.38 7.08
N GLU A 14 -4.47 -22.90 7.65
CA GLU A 14 -4.52 -21.75 8.56
C GLU A 14 -4.96 -20.52 7.74
N GLY A 15 -6.25 -20.19 7.79
CA GLY A 15 -6.75 -18.94 7.24
C GLY A 15 -6.11 -17.74 7.95
N ARG A 16 -5.98 -16.60 7.27
CA ARG A 16 -5.63 -15.33 7.91
C ARG A 16 -6.77 -14.96 8.88
N TYR A 17 -6.63 -15.25 10.17
CA TYR A 17 -7.64 -14.91 11.17
C TYR A 17 -7.50 -13.44 11.57
N LEU A 18 -8.54 -12.65 11.29
CA LEU A 18 -8.67 -11.27 11.78
C LEU A 18 -9.23 -11.35 13.20
N GLU A 19 -8.35 -11.44 14.20
CA GLU A 19 -8.81 -11.80 15.56
C GLU A 19 -9.64 -10.71 16.26
N ASP A 20 -9.46 -9.43 15.91
CA ASP A 20 -10.24 -8.33 16.49
C ASP A 20 -10.64 -7.25 15.46
N GLY A 21 -11.94 -6.93 15.39
CA GLY A 21 -12.45 -5.91 14.47
C GLY A 21 -13.93 -5.58 14.63
N TYR A 22 -14.43 -4.70 13.76
CA TYR A 22 -15.84 -4.29 13.73
C TYR A 22 -16.32 -4.06 12.29
N TRP A 23 -17.62 -4.25 12.08
CA TRP A 23 -18.28 -3.96 10.80
C TRP A 23 -18.71 -2.50 10.73
N LYS A 24 -18.40 -1.84 9.61
CA LYS A 24 -18.89 -0.49 9.29
C LYS A 24 -19.02 -0.33 7.78
N HIS A 25 -20.06 0.36 7.32
CA HIS A 25 -20.32 0.55 5.88
C HIS A 25 -20.27 -0.75 5.04
N GLY A 26 -20.66 -1.89 5.63
CA GLY A 26 -20.62 -3.19 4.94
C GLY A 26 -19.23 -3.82 4.77
N ARG A 27 -18.19 -3.22 5.36
CA ARG A 27 -16.80 -3.72 5.32
C ARG A 27 -16.27 -3.98 6.74
N PHE A 28 -15.24 -4.82 6.85
CA PHE A 28 -14.67 -5.18 8.15
C PHE A 28 -13.40 -4.36 8.46
N TYR A 29 -13.32 -3.77 9.64
CA TYR A 29 -12.23 -2.88 10.07
C TYR A 29 -11.53 -3.42 11.31
N GLY A 30 -10.24 -3.12 11.45
CA GLY A 30 -9.46 -3.46 12.64
C GLY A 30 -9.87 -2.63 13.85
N SER A 31 -9.85 -3.24 15.03
CA SER A 31 -10.20 -2.57 16.30
C SER A 31 -9.02 -1.88 16.99
N TRP A 32 -7.79 -2.07 16.49
CA TRP A 32 -6.60 -1.47 17.08
C TRP A 32 -6.62 0.05 16.95
N LYS A 33 -6.72 0.75 18.09
CA LYS A 33 -6.86 2.21 18.19
C LYS A 33 -7.88 2.75 17.16
N PRO A 34 -9.18 2.54 17.38
CA PRO A 34 -10.23 2.83 16.40
C PRO A 34 -10.06 4.21 15.75
N GLY A 35 -10.15 4.25 14.41
CA GLY A 35 -9.92 5.46 13.62
C GLY A 35 -8.45 5.77 13.30
N LYS A 36 -7.47 4.96 13.74
CA LYS A 36 -6.07 5.12 13.33
C LYS A 36 -5.77 4.58 11.93
N TYR A 37 -6.36 3.44 11.57
CA TYR A 37 -6.37 2.86 10.23
C TYR A 37 -7.77 3.05 9.65
N LEU A 38 -7.84 3.64 8.45
CA LEU A 38 -9.09 4.13 7.87
C LEU A 38 -9.68 3.20 6.81
N PHE A 39 -8.98 2.12 6.47
CA PHE A 39 -9.40 1.21 5.41
C PHE A 39 -9.84 -0.14 5.98
N PRO A 40 -10.68 -0.89 5.26
CA PRO A 40 -11.07 -2.24 5.66
C PRO A 40 -9.86 -3.18 5.79
N ILE A 41 -10.10 -4.37 6.30
CA ILE A 41 -9.13 -5.48 6.36
C ILE A 41 -9.81 -6.82 5.99
N ASP A 42 -10.99 -6.77 5.38
CA ASP A 42 -11.69 -7.95 4.84
C ASP A 42 -10.99 -8.55 3.62
N SER A 43 -11.42 -9.75 3.22
CA SER A 43 -10.81 -10.51 2.11
C SER A 43 -10.73 -9.73 0.80
N GLU A 44 -11.70 -8.87 0.52
CA GLU A 44 -11.68 -8.04 -0.68
C GLU A 44 -10.56 -7.00 -0.63
N GLU A 45 -10.38 -6.36 0.53
CA GLU A 45 -9.30 -5.40 0.74
C GLU A 45 -7.92 -6.06 0.77
N LEU A 46 -7.81 -7.28 1.31
CA LEU A 46 -6.57 -8.07 1.23
C LEU A 46 -6.21 -8.41 -0.23
N ASN A 47 -7.18 -8.80 -1.06
CA ASN A 47 -6.95 -9.02 -2.49
C ASN A 47 -6.50 -7.74 -3.19
N ARG A 48 -7.08 -6.60 -2.82
CA ARG A 48 -6.66 -5.29 -3.35
C ARG A 48 -5.20 -4.98 -3.00
N LEU A 49 -4.77 -5.24 -1.77
CA LEU A 49 -3.37 -5.08 -1.35
C LEU A 49 -2.43 -5.98 -2.17
N ASP A 50 -2.83 -7.22 -2.46
CA ASP A 50 -2.04 -8.13 -3.31
C ASP A 50 -1.93 -7.62 -4.77
N ILE A 51 -2.97 -6.95 -5.30
CA ILE A 51 -2.89 -6.26 -6.59
C ILE A 51 -1.87 -5.11 -6.53
N PHE A 52 -1.87 -4.30 -5.46
CA PHE A 52 -0.90 -3.21 -5.31
C PHE A 52 0.53 -3.71 -5.14
N HIS A 53 0.76 -4.84 -4.47
CA HIS A 53 2.06 -5.50 -4.49
C HIS A 53 2.53 -5.77 -5.92
N LYS A 54 1.65 -6.27 -6.79
CA LYS A 54 1.99 -6.47 -8.20
C LYS A 54 2.26 -5.15 -8.94
N VAL A 55 1.50 -4.09 -8.66
CA VAL A 55 1.76 -2.73 -9.20
C VAL A 55 3.17 -2.29 -8.86
N PHE A 56 3.54 -2.33 -7.58
CA PHE A 56 4.88 -1.93 -7.12
C PHE A 56 5.97 -2.79 -7.75
N LEU A 57 5.78 -4.11 -7.78
CA LEU A 57 6.76 -5.02 -8.38
C LEU A 57 7.00 -4.71 -9.86
N VAL A 58 5.96 -4.45 -10.65
CA VAL A 58 6.09 -4.07 -12.06
C VAL A 58 6.74 -2.70 -12.22
N ALA A 59 6.35 -1.72 -11.39
CA ALA A 59 6.95 -0.40 -11.36
C ALA A 59 8.46 -0.48 -11.08
N SER A 60 8.87 -1.34 -10.16
CA SER A 60 10.27 -1.62 -9.80
C SER A 60 11.02 -2.52 -10.80
N GLY A 61 10.46 -2.78 -12.00
CA GLY A 61 11.10 -3.61 -13.01
C GLY A 61 11.24 -5.08 -12.58
N ASN A 62 10.25 -5.58 -11.85
CA ASN A 62 10.20 -6.91 -11.22
C ASN A 62 11.32 -7.17 -10.19
N LYS A 63 11.80 -6.11 -9.53
CA LYS A 63 12.72 -6.22 -8.39
C LYS A 63 11.96 -5.87 -7.11
N PRO A 64 11.92 -6.75 -6.10
CA PRO A 64 11.21 -6.45 -4.86
C PRO A 64 11.94 -5.43 -3.97
N PHE A 65 13.23 -5.19 -4.20
CA PHE A 65 14.01 -4.14 -3.55
C PHE A 65 15.10 -3.65 -4.51
N HIS A 66 15.52 -2.39 -4.38
CA HIS A 66 16.58 -1.80 -5.20
C HIS A 66 17.93 -1.79 -4.51
N THR A 67 17.91 -1.87 -3.18
CA THR A 67 19.12 -1.79 -2.36
C THR A 67 20.00 -3.03 -2.56
N PRO A 68 21.30 -2.87 -2.85
CA PRO A 68 22.21 -4.00 -2.95
C PRO A 68 22.44 -4.64 -1.56
N ILE A 69 21.96 -5.87 -1.40
CA ILE A 69 22.12 -6.61 -0.15
C ILE A 69 23.39 -7.46 -0.21
N MET A 70 24.46 -6.97 0.42
CA MET A 70 25.81 -7.58 0.36
C MET A 70 26.07 -8.59 1.49
N ARG A 71 25.11 -8.79 2.41
CA ARG A 71 25.26 -9.68 3.57
C ARG A 71 24.89 -11.11 3.20
N LYS A 72 25.69 -12.09 3.66
CA LYS A 72 25.43 -13.52 3.47
C LYS A 72 24.09 -13.95 4.10
N THR A 73 23.77 -13.42 5.28
CA THR A 73 22.48 -13.62 5.98
C THR A 73 21.90 -12.23 6.30
N PRO A 74 21.12 -11.65 5.39
CA PRO A 74 20.55 -10.32 5.59
C PRO A 74 19.42 -10.36 6.61
N ARG A 75 19.25 -9.26 7.34
CA ARG A 75 18.14 -9.06 8.28
C ARG A 75 17.33 -7.87 7.78
N ILE A 76 16.03 -8.08 7.55
CA ILE A 76 15.15 -7.12 6.87
C ILE A 76 13.95 -6.87 7.78
N MET A 77 13.51 -5.61 7.87
CA MET A 77 12.28 -5.24 8.57
C MET A 77 11.32 -4.63 7.54
N ASP A 78 10.15 -5.23 7.40
CA ASP A 78 9.03 -4.81 6.55
C ASP A 78 7.97 -4.16 7.43
N LEU A 79 7.80 -2.84 7.31
CA LEU A 79 6.86 -2.04 8.10
C LEU A 79 5.65 -1.68 7.24
N GLY A 80 4.44 -1.94 7.74
CA GLY A 80 3.23 -1.79 6.91
C GLY A 80 3.09 -2.92 5.90
N THR A 81 3.55 -4.11 6.28
CA THR A 81 3.65 -5.31 5.45
C THR A 81 2.31 -5.80 4.88
N GLY A 82 1.18 -5.35 5.45
CA GLY A 82 -0.16 -5.78 5.03
C GLY A 82 -0.26 -7.31 5.00
N THR A 83 -0.52 -7.86 3.82
CA THR A 83 -0.70 -9.30 3.59
C THR A 83 0.57 -10.14 3.79
N GLY A 84 1.74 -9.52 3.90
CA GLY A 84 3.03 -10.19 4.00
C GLY A 84 3.60 -10.69 2.67
N ILE A 85 2.89 -10.47 1.55
CA ILE A 85 3.28 -11.00 0.23
C ILE A 85 4.67 -10.53 -0.22
N TRP A 86 5.06 -9.31 0.14
CA TRP A 86 6.40 -8.80 -0.16
C TRP A 86 7.47 -9.59 0.59
N ALA A 87 7.30 -9.77 1.90
CA ALA A 87 8.24 -10.52 2.73
C ALA A 87 8.38 -11.97 2.27
N ILE A 88 7.27 -12.62 1.89
CA ILE A 88 7.27 -13.99 1.35
C ILE A 88 8.07 -14.06 0.05
N ASN A 89 7.76 -13.20 -0.93
CA ASN A 89 8.46 -13.19 -2.22
C ASN A 89 9.98 -12.94 -2.05
N VAL A 90 10.38 -12.07 -1.13
CA VAL A 90 11.80 -11.80 -0.87
C VAL A 90 12.49 -13.02 -0.24
N ALA A 91 11.86 -13.67 0.73
CA ALA A 91 12.43 -14.84 1.41
C ALA A 91 12.53 -16.06 0.49
N GLU A 92 11.50 -16.32 -0.33
CA GLU A 92 11.42 -17.52 -1.17
C GLU A 92 12.23 -17.38 -2.46
N ASP A 93 12.07 -16.26 -3.18
CA ASP A 93 12.57 -16.13 -4.56
C ASP A 93 13.90 -15.38 -4.67
N CYS A 94 14.25 -14.57 -3.67
CA CYS A 94 15.40 -13.66 -3.77
C CYS A 94 16.52 -13.99 -2.79
N LEU A 95 16.19 -14.21 -1.52
CA LEU A 95 17.15 -14.29 -0.42
C LEU A 95 16.76 -15.41 0.56
N SER A 96 17.02 -16.66 0.17
CA SER A 96 16.68 -17.85 0.97
C SER A 96 17.31 -17.89 2.37
N ASP A 97 18.39 -17.14 2.58
CA ASP A 97 19.11 -17.03 3.86
C ASP A 97 18.75 -15.74 4.65
N ALA A 98 17.73 -14.99 4.21
CA ALA A 98 17.26 -13.78 4.87
C ALA A 98 16.46 -14.06 6.14
N GLN A 99 16.61 -13.20 7.14
CA GLN A 99 15.72 -13.12 8.29
C GLN A 99 14.84 -11.88 8.14
N ILE A 100 13.55 -12.07 7.85
CA ILE A 100 12.61 -10.99 7.60
C ILE A 100 11.65 -10.86 8.78
N MET A 101 11.52 -9.65 9.31
CA MET A 101 10.50 -9.28 10.27
C MET A 101 9.47 -8.41 9.60
N ALA A 102 8.23 -8.87 9.55
CA ALA A 102 7.12 -8.16 8.92
C ALA A 102 6.11 -7.73 10.00
N VAL A 103 5.79 -6.43 10.04
CA VAL A 103 4.96 -5.82 11.10
C VAL A 103 3.93 -4.87 10.50
N ASP A 104 2.69 -4.95 10.98
CA ASP A 104 1.60 -4.05 10.62
C ASP A 104 0.85 -3.53 11.87
N LEU A 105 0.01 -2.50 11.71
CA LEU A 105 -0.82 -1.92 12.79
C LEU A 105 -1.90 -2.89 13.28
N ASN A 106 -2.41 -3.74 12.38
CA ASN A 106 -3.28 -4.85 12.73
C ASN A 106 -2.45 -6.13 12.80
N GLN A 107 -2.66 -6.96 13.84
CA GLN A 107 -1.93 -8.22 13.99
C GLN A 107 -2.43 -9.26 12.98
N ILE A 108 -1.80 -9.30 11.81
CA ILE A 108 -1.99 -10.34 10.78
C ILE A 108 -0.70 -11.16 10.55
N GLN A 109 0.22 -11.15 11.52
CA GLN A 109 1.61 -11.60 11.38
C GLN A 109 2.05 -12.47 12.59
N PRO A 110 2.85 -13.55 12.39
CA PRO A 110 3.47 -14.29 13.50
C PRO A 110 4.65 -13.53 14.12
N ALA A 111 4.80 -13.64 15.45
CA ALA A 111 5.73 -12.82 16.23
C ALA A 111 7.20 -13.27 16.18
N LEU A 112 8.14 -12.32 16.06
CA LEU A 112 9.58 -12.45 16.44
C LEU A 112 10.24 -11.05 16.62
N HIS A 113 11.42 -10.97 17.26
CA HIS A 113 12.00 -9.75 17.88
C HIS A 113 13.46 -9.41 17.40
N LEU A 114 13.96 -8.17 17.61
CA LEU A 114 15.13 -7.51 16.94
C LEU A 114 16.38 -7.18 17.81
N THR A 115 17.50 -6.75 17.17
CA THR A 115 18.67 -6.02 17.76
C THR A 115 19.27 -4.97 16.77
N PRO A 116 19.73 -3.76 17.20
CA PRO A 116 20.08 -2.62 16.30
C PRO A 116 21.44 -2.68 15.57
N GLY A 117 21.59 -1.91 14.46
CA GLY A 117 22.90 -1.35 14.06
C GLY A 117 23.36 -1.44 12.59
N LEU A 118 22.65 -2.11 11.67
CA LEU A 118 22.99 -2.15 10.24
C LEU A 118 21.71 -2.34 9.44
N GLY A 119 21.20 -1.28 8.81
CA GLY A 119 19.93 -1.30 8.10
C GLY A 119 19.92 -0.35 6.91
N HIS A 120 19.21 -0.77 5.87
CA HIS A 120 18.78 0.09 4.78
C HIS A 120 17.27 0.30 4.93
N MET A 121 16.77 1.48 4.57
CA MET A 121 15.35 1.79 4.55
C MET A 121 14.95 2.03 3.10
N GLU A 122 13.98 1.27 2.61
CA GLU A 122 13.30 1.51 1.34
C GLU A 122 11.87 1.90 1.70
N HIS A 123 11.43 3.06 1.21
CA HIS A 123 10.11 3.60 1.49
C HIS A 123 9.42 3.87 0.16
N VAL A 124 8.27 3.24 -0.05
CA VAL A 124 7.48 3.33 -1.28
C VAL A 124 6.12 3.91 -0.90
N GLU A 125 5.71 4.98 -1.57
CA GLU A 125 4.43 5.66 -1.33
C GLU A 125 3.76 6.01 -2.65
N ILE A 126 2.43 6.08 -2.61
CA ILE A 126 1.62 6.59 -3.72
C ILE A 126 1.19 8.01 -3.37
N ASP A 127 1.52 8.94 -4.25
CA ASP A 127 0.92 10.28 -4.21
C ASP A 127 -0.43 10.25 -4.94
N TRP A 128 -1.51 10.43 -4.19
CA TRP A 128 -2.87 10.38 -4.71
C TRP A 128 -3.31 11.66 -5.42
N THR A 129 -2.42 12.65 -5.57
CA THR A 129 -2.69 13.87 -6.34
C THR A 129 -2.70 13.57 -7.84
N PRO A 130 -3.85 13.70 -8.54
CA PRO A 130 -3.89 13.53 -9.98
C PRO A 130 -3.00 14.57 -10.68
N ARG A 131 -2.27 14.13 -11.71
CA ARG A 131 -1.42 14.98 -12.55
C ARG A 131 -1.71 14.70 -14.02
N TRP A 132 -1.42 15.67 -14.87
CA TRP A 132 -1.57 15.60 -16.32
C TRP A 132 -0.26 16.05 -16.96
N ASP A 133 0.12 15.43 -18.08
CA ASP A 133 1.33 15.79 -18.82
C ASP A 133 1.14 17.09 -19.62
N ASP A 134 -0.11 17.44 -19.92
CA ASP A 134 -0.52 18.67 -20.62
C ASP A 134 -1.21 19.67 -19.67
N ASP A 135 -1.19 20.96 -20.04
CA ASP A 135 -1.85 22.04 -19.29
C ASP A 135 -3.39 21.94 -19.28
N GLU A 136 -3.99 21.05 -20.07
CA GLU A 136 -5.44 20.88 -20.18
C GLU A 136 -5.99 19.84 -19.20
N ARG A 137 -6.11 20.25 -17.93
CA ARG A 137 -6.94 19.53 -16.94
C ARG A 137 -8.39 19.44 -17.45
N PRO A 138 -9.01 18.25 -17.54
CA PRO A 138 -10.42 18.15 -17.93
C PRO A 138 -11.30 18.90 -16.92
N SER A 139 -12.12 19.83 -17.42
CA SER A 139 -12.93 20.74 -16.58
C SER A 139 -14.01 20.01 -15.77
N ASN A 140 -14.42 18.80 -16.18
CA ASN A 140 -15.45 17.97 -15.54
C ASN A 140 -14.98 16.52 -15.37
N SER A 141 -13.84 16.31 -14.70
CA SER A 141 -13.35 14.97 -14.39
C SER A 141 -13.95 14.47 -13.07
N SER A 142 -14.77 13.42 -13.13
CA SER A 142 -15.26 12.70 -11.93
C SER A 142 -14.12 12.13 -11.10
N PHE A 143 -13.02 11.70 -11.75
CA PHE A 143 -11.82 11.25 -11.04
C PHE A 143 -11.17 12.37 -10.23
N THR A 144 -11.12 13.58 -10.78
CA THR A 144 -10.56 14.73 -10.07
C THR A 144 -11.43 15.13 -8.90
N GLN A 145 -12.76 15.15 -9.09
CA GLN A 145 -13.70 15.41 -8.01
C GLN A 145 -13.56 14.36 -6.89
N TRP A 146 -13.47 13.08 -7.26
CA TRP A 146 -13.24 12.00 -6.31
C TRP A 146 -11.92 12.17 -5.55
N ALA A 147 -10.82 12.46 -6.26
CA ALA A 147 -9.51 12.65 -5.66
C ALA A 147 -9.50 13.85 -4.71
N GLU A 148 -10.13 14.97 -5.06
CA GLU A 148 -10.25 16.14 -4.18
C GLU A 148 -11.02 15.82 -2.90
N LEU A 149 -12.15 15.12 -2.99
CA LEU A 149 -12.92 14.67 -1.83
C LEU A 149 -12.13 13.69 -0.97
N PHE A 150 -11.43 12.74 -1.60
CA PHE A 150 -10.58 11.77 -0.90
C PHE A 150 -9.46 12.48 -0.14
N LEU A 151 -8.68 13.32 -0.83
CA LEU A 151 -7.54 14.03 -0.24
C LEU A 151 -7.98 14.95 0.91
N THR A 152 -9.04 15.73 0.72
CA THR A 152 -9.57 16.62 1.77
C THR A 152 -10.22 15.84 2.91
N GLY A 153 -10.86 14.70 2.65
CA GLY A 153 -11.41 13.83 3.69
C GLY A 153 -10.29 13.21 4.55
N MET A 154 -9.20 12.78 3.91
CA MET A 154 -7.99 12.29 4.55
C MET A 154 -7.33 13.38 5.42
N ASP A 155 -7.25 14.62 4.93
CA ASP A 155 -6.76 15.77 5.72
C ASP A 155 -7.60 16.00 6.99
N GLN A 156 -8.92 15.84 6.92
CA GLN A 156 -9.82 15.95 8.09
C GLN A 156 -9.65 14.79 9.11
N PHE A 157 -8.95 13.73 8.74
CA PHE A 157 -8.47 12.69 9.67
C PHE A 157 -7.05 12.96 10.20
N ASN A 158 -6.44 14.10 9.84
CA ASN A 158 -5.02 14.41 10.07
C ASN A 158 -4.09 13.34 9.45
N ARG A 159 -4.46 12.85 8.27
CA ARG A 159 -3.71 11.85 7.49
C ARG A 159 -3.57 12.36 6.07
N THR A 160 -2.43 12.94 5.70
CA THR A 160 -2.24 13.31 4.29
C THR A 160 -2.09 12.04 3.44
N ALA A 161 -2.81 12.00 2.31
CA ALA A 161 -2.59 11.01 1.24
C ALA A 161 -1.75 11.60 0.08
N ARG A 162 -1.13 12.76 0.32
CA ARG A 162 -0.16 13.41 -0.57
C ARG A 162 1.24 13.14 -0.07
N VAL A 163 2.17 12.98 -1.00
CA VAL A 163 3.60 12.84 -0.69
C VAL A 163 4.26 14.22 -0.76
N ALA A 164 5.07 14.55 0.25
CA ALA A 164 5.91 15.74 0.26
C ALA A 164 7.39 15.31 0.19
N PRO A 165 7.98 15.20 -1.02
CA PRO A 165 9.32 14.63 -1.18
C PRO A 165 10.41 15.40 -0.43
N GLU A 166 10.34 16.74 -0.45
CA GLU A 166 11.36 17.56 0.20
C GLU A 166 11.28 17.54 1.72
N GLU A 167 10.07 17.55 2.28
CA GLU A 167 9.90 17.36 3.72
C GLU A 167 10.40 15.98 4.16
N THR A 168 10.09 14.94 3.37
CA THR A 168 10.56 13.57 3.62
C THR A 168 12.07 13.49 3.59
N ARG A 169 12.71 14.09 2.58
CA ARG A 169 14.17 14.18 2.48
C ARG A 169 14.76 14.90 3.69
N GLN A 170 14.21 16.07 4.07
CA GLN A 170 14.68 16.82 5.24
C GLN A 170 14.57 16.01 6.54
N MET A 171 13.49 15.26 6.73
CA MET A 171 13.32 14.37 7.89
C MET A 171 14.36 13.24 7.90
N LEU A 172 14.64 12.64 6.75
CA LEU A 172 15.67 11.59 6.62
C LEU A 172 17.06 12.16 6.93
N GLU A 173 17.41 13.32 6.35
CA GLU A 173 18.69 14.01 6.61
C GLU A 173 18.83 14.38 8.10
N ALA A 174 17.79 14.95 8.71
CA ALA A 174 17.78 15.30 10.14
C ALA A 174 17.91 14.08 11.06
N THR A 175 17.45 12.92 10.61
CA THR A 175 17.59 11.63 11.33
C THR A 175 18.98 11.01 11.15
N GLY A 176 19.81 11.57 10.25
CA GLY A 176 21.18 11.13 9.99
C GLY A 176 21.31 10.12 8.86
N PHE A 177 20.29 9.93 8.03
CA PHE A 177 20.44 9.17 6.79
C PHE A 177 21.33 9.92 5.80
N VAL A 178 22.15 9.17 5.07
CA VAL A 178 23.03 9.66 4.01
C VAL A 178 22.71 8.95 2.69
N ASP A 179 23.25 9.42 1.58
CA ASP A 179 23.06 8.83 0.24
C ASP A 179 21.58 8.69 -0.19
N ILE A 180 20.75 9.67 0.19
CA ILE A 180 19.31 9.67 -0.08
C ILE A 180 19.04 9.79 -1.57
N LYS A 181 18.40 8.77 -2.14
CA LYS A 181 17.91 8.72 -3.52
C LYS A 181 16.39 8.77 -3.51
N HIS A 182 15.83 9.52 -4.44
CA HIS A 182 14.40 9.61 -4.69
C HIS A 182 14.15 9.37 -6.17
N GLU A 183 13.25 8.45 -6.49
CA GLU A 183 12.84 8.14 -7.85
C GLU A 183 11.32 8.29 -7.93
N ILE A 184 10.85 8.99 -8.96
CA ILE A 184 9.42 9.14 -9.25
C ILE A 184 9.10 8.24 -10.45
N ILE A 185 8.18 7.32 -10.26
CA ILE A 185 7.71 6.42 -11.32
C ILE A 185 6.29 6.85 -11.71
N PRO A 186 6.06 7.28 -12.96
CA PRO A 186 4.71 7.60 -13.42
C PRO A 186 3.80 6.36 -13.37
N ALA A 187 2.69 6.48 -12.65
CA ALA A 187 1.62 5.48 -12.62
C ALA A 187 0.41 6.01 -13.38
N PHE A 188 0.42 5.85 -14.70
CA PHE A 188 -0.69 6.33 -15.54
C PHE A 188 -1.98 5.58 -15.20
N VAL A 189 -3.07 6.32 -15.08
CA VAL A 189 -4.41 5.76 -14.85
C VAL A 189 -4.88 4.92 -16.04
N CYS A 190 -4.45 5.29 -17.26
CA CYS A 190 -4.81 4.62 -18.49
C CYS A 190 -3.56 4.09 -19.24
N PRO A 191 -3.61 2.90 -19.85
CA PRO A 191 -2.48 2.28 -20.53
C PRO A 191 -2.28 2.82 -21.96
N TRP A 192 -2.15 4.14 -22.10
CA TRP A 192 -2.06 4.86 -23.38
C TRP A 192 -0.63 4.95 -23.92
N SER A 193 0.38 4.92 -23.06
CA SER A 193 1.78 5.12 -23.46
C SER A 193 2.26 4.08 -24.50
N PRO A 194 3.04 4.51 -25.51
CA PRO A 194 3.69 3.59 -26.43
C PRO A 194 4.76 2.73 -25.75
N ASP A 195 5.37 3.21 -24.66
CA ASP A 195 6.36 2.45 -23.90
C ASP A 195 5.73 1.20 -23.27
N ARG A 196 6.43 0.07 -23.40
CA ARG A 196 5.89 -1.22 -22.93
C ARG A 196 5.81 -1.27 -21.40
N ARG A 197 6.81 -0.74 -20.69
CA ARG A 197 6.88 -0.77 -19.23
C ARG A 197 5.83 0.16 -18.66
N GLU A 198 5.74 1.39 -19.14
CA GLU A 198 4.72 2.36 -18.72
C GLU A 198 3.30 1.82 -18.94
N ARG A 199 3.05 1.22 -20.10
CA ARG A 199 1.75 0.59 -20.40
C ARG A 199 1.44 -0.58 -19.47
N GLU A 200 2.43 -1.35 -19.05
CA GLU A 200 2.24 -2.46 -18.11
C GLU A 200 1.97 -1.96 -16.69
N ILE A 201 2.73 -0.96 -16.22
CA ILE A 201 2.48 -0.28 -14.94
C ILE A 201 1.05 0.27 -14.92
N ALA A 202 0.65 0.96 -15.99
CA ALA A 202 -0.66 1.57 -16.10
C ALA A 202 -1.81 0.54 -16.04
N ARG A 203 -1.65 -0.64 -16.66
CA ARG A 203 -2.66 -1.72 -16.60
C ARG A 203 -2.88 -2.21 -15.18
N TRP A 204 -1.79 -2.48 -14.46
CA TRP A 204 -1.87 -2.94 -13.07
C TRP A 204 -2.39 -1.84 -12.16
N PHE A 205 -1.93 -0.60 -12.35
CA PHE A 205 -2.39 0.53 -11.55
C PHE A 205 -3.87 0.80 -11.77
N ASN A 206 -4.36 0.79 -13.02
CA ASN A 206 -5.78 0.91 -13.34
C ASN A 206 -6.62 -0.17 -12.63
N LEU A 207 -6.17 -1.43 -12.67
CA LEU A 207 -6.84 -2.54 -11.98
C LEU A 207 -6.86 -2.29 -10.46
N GLY A 208 -5.72 -1.98 -9.86
CA GLY A 208 -5.62 -1.70 -8.43
C GLY A 208 -6.51 -0.52 -8.01
N LEU A 209 -6.46 0.57 -8.76
CA LEU A 209 -7.28 1.76 -8.53
C LEU A 209 -8.77 1.43 -8.59
N SER A 210 -9.21 0.69 -9.60
CA SER A 210 -10.61 0.28 -9.76
C SER A 210 -11.14 -0.50 -8.56
N HIS A 211 -10.31 -1.41 -8.01
CA HIS A 211 -10.63 -2.15 -6.78
C HIS A 211 -10.47 -1.31 -5.50
N SER A 212 -9.83 -0.13 -5.56
CA SER A 212 -9.63 0.77 -4.42
C SER A 212 -10.72 1.82 -4.27
N LEU A 213 -11.41 2.19 -5.35
CA LEU A 213 -12.34 3.32 -5.30
C LEU A 213 -13.42 3.16 -4.23
N GLU A 214 -13.89 1.94 -3.97
CA GLU A 214 -14.84 1.72 -2.87
C GLU A 214 -14.18 1.94 -1.50
N SER A 215 -13.14 1.15 -1.18
CA SER A 215 -12.54 1.16 0.16
C SER A 215 -11.92 2.51 0.54
N LEU A 216 -11.31 3.21 -0.43
CA LEU A 216 -10.78 4.56 -0.25
C LEU A 216 -11.87 5.63 -0.06
N SER A 217 -13.11 5.36 -0.48
CA SER A 217 -14.22 6.31 -0.34
C SER A 217 -14.94 6.19 1.00
N LEU A 218 -14.98 5.01 1.63
CA LEU A 218 -15.83 4.76 2.79
C LEU A 218 -15.60 5.74 3.94
N MET A 219 -14.42 5.74 4.58
CA MET A 219 -14.19 6.69 5.67
C MET A 219 -14.05 8.14 5.18
N PRO A 220 -13.24 8.47 4.15
CA PRO A 220 -13.00 9.86 3.78
C PRO A 220 -14.22 10.57 3.17
N LEU A 221 -15.04 9.91 2.34
CA LEU A 221 -16.18 10.55 1.68
C LEU A 221 -17.45 10.42 2.52
N VAL A 222 -17.75 9.24 3.06
CA VAL A 222 -19.01 9.05 3.82
C VAL A 222 -18.93 9.74 5.18
N GLU A 223 -17.84 9.57 5.94
CA GLU A 223 -17.80 10.07 7.33
C GLU A 223 -17.38 11.54 7.44
N LYS A 224 -16.55 12.05 6.52
CA LYS A 224 -16.08 13.44 6.58
C LYS A 224 -16.84 14.39 5.69
N HIS A 225 -17.32 13.92 4.55
CA HIS A 225 -18.12 14.74 3.63
C HIS A 225 -19.61 14.43 3.68
N GLY A 226 -20.02 13.38 4.41
CA GLY A 226 -21.43 13.04 4.60
C GLY A 226 -22.10 12.48 3.35
N LEU A 227 -21.34 12.04 2.34
CA LEU A 227 -21.90 11.48 1.11
C LEU A 227 -22.67 10.21 1.42
N GLY A 228 -23.88 10.10 0.87
CA GLY A 228 -24.67 8.88 0.95
C GLY A 228 -23.98 7.70 0.22
N PRO A 229 -24.35 6.45 0.54
CA PRO A 229 -23.86 5.27 -0.18
C PRO A 229 -24.11 5.35 -1.69
N ASP A 230 -25.27 5.88 -2.10
CA ASP A 230 -25.65 6.00 -3.52
C ASP A 230 -24.80 7.04 -4.25
N GLU A 231 -24.54 8.20 -3.64
CA GLU A 231 -23.70 9.26 -4.21
C GLU A 231 -22.25 8.78 -4.36
N THR A 232 -21.75 8.07 -3.35
CA THR A 232 -20.41 7.46 -3.39
C THR A 232 -20.31 6.40 -4.47
N CYS A 233 -21.36 5.57 -4.64
CA CYS A 233 -21.43 4.56 -5.69
C CYS A 233 -21.46 5.19 -7.10
N ILE A 234 -22.24 6.25 -7.29
CA ILE A 234 -22.33 7.01 -8.54
C ILE A 234 -20.99 7.65 -8.87
N LEU A 235 -20.36 8.34 -7.92
CA LEU A 235 -19.05 8.97 -8.12
C LEU A 235 -17.98 7.92 -8.42
N ARG A 236 -17.99 6.77 -7.73
CA ARG A 236 -17.12 5.62 -8.05
C ARG A 236 -17.31 5.14 -9.48
N TYR A 237 -18.56 4.93 -9.89
CA TYR A 237 -18.87 4.41 -11.22
C TYR A 237 -18.44 5.38 -12.32
N HIS A 238 -18.77 6.67 -12.18
CA HIS A 238 -18.33 7.69 -13.11
C HIS A 238 -16.82 7.88 -13.11
N THR A 239 -16.17 7.76 -11.95
CA THR A 239 -14.72 7.76 -11.87
C THR A 239 -14.16 6.62 -12.70
N TYR A 240 -14.60 5.38 -12.46
CA TYR A 240 -14.17 4.21 -13.21
C TYR A 240 -14.39 4.33 -14.72
N CYS A 241 -15.56 4.82 -15.15
CA CYS A 241 -15.87 4.96 -16.58
C CYS A 241 -15.12 6.11 -17.27
N ASN A 242 -14.61 7.09 -16.53
CA ASN A 242 -13.92 8.27 -17.06
C ASN A 242 -12.41 8.28 -16.74
N MET A 243 -11.88 7.15 -16.24
CA MET A 243 -10.44 6.90 -16.12
C MET A 243 -9.83 6.59 -17.48
#